data_AF-Q99836-F1
#
_entry.id   AF-Q99836-F1
#
_cell.length_a   1.000
_cell.length_b   1.000
_cell.length_c   1.000
_cell.angle_alpha   90.00
_cell.angle_beta   90.00
_cell.angle_gamma   90.00
#
_symmetry.space_group_name_H-M   'P 1'
#
loop_
_entity.id
_entity.type
_entity.pdbx_description
1 polymer ?
#
loop_
_entity_poly.entity_id
_entity_poly.type
_entity_poly.pdbx_seq_one_letter_code
_entity_poly.pdbx_strand_id
1 'polypeptide(L)'
;MAAGGPGAGSAAPVSSTSSLPLAALNMRVRRRLSLFLNVRTQVAADWTALAEEMDFEYLEIRQLETQADPTGRLLDAWQGRPGASVGRLLELLTKLGRDDVLLELGPSIEEDCQKYILKQQQEEAEKPLQVAAVDSSVPRTAELAGITTLDDPLGHMPERFDAFICYCPSDIQFVQEMIRQLEQTNYRLKLCVSDRDVLPGTCVWSIASELIEKRCRRMVVVVSDDYLQSKECDFQTKFALSLSPGAHQKRLIPIKYKAMKKEFPSILRFITVCDYTNPCTKSWFWTRLAKALSLP
;
A
#
# COMPACT_ATOMS: atom_id res chain seq x y z
N MET A 1 -60.96 20.39 -37.62
CA MET A 1 -60.50 19.01 -37.90
C MET A 1 -59.26 19.15 -38.77
N ALA A 2 -58.01 19.02 -38.35
CA ALA A 2 -57.41 18.27 -37.26
C ALA A 2 -56.22 19.09 -36.71
N ALA A 3 -56.09 19.15 -35.39
CA ALA A 3 -54.87 19.63 -34.74
C ALA A 3 -53.82 18.53 -34.87
N GLY A 4 -52.77 18.78 -35.66
CA GLY A 4 -51.64 17.87 -35.79
C GLY A 4 -50.94 17.71 -34.43
N GLY A 5 -51.02 16.52 -33.87
CA GLY A 5 -50.38 16.17 -32.61
C GLY A 5 -48.85 16.32 -32.70
N PRO A 6 -48.18 16.73 -31.61
CA PRO A 6 -46.74 16.78 -31.56
C PRO A 6 -46.22 15.34 -31.72
N GLY A 7 -45.43 15.12 -32.77
CA GLY A 7 -44.69 13.88 -32.97
C GLY A 7 -43.75 13.67 -31.80
N ALA A 8 -44.20 12.89 -30.82
CA ALA A 8 -43.33 12.26 -29.84
C ALA A 8 -42.50 11.20 -30.58
N GLY A 9 -41.49 11.68 -31.32
CA GLY A 9 -40.39 10.86 -31.76
C GLY A 9 -39.64 10.42 -30.52
N SER A 10 -40.06 9.31 -29.92
CA SER A 10 -39.34 8.59 -28.87
C SER A 10 -38.11 7.94 -29.49
N ALA A 11 -37.16 8.78 -29.91
CA ALA A 11 -35.83 8.37 -30.33
C ALA A 11 -34.91 8.44 -29.11
N ALA A 12 -34.26 7.31 -28.81
CA ALA A 12 -33.16 7.12 -27.85
C ALA A 12 -33.49 6.81 -26.38
N PRO A 13 -33.55 5.50 -26.06
CA PRO A 13 -32.88 4.95 -24.88
C PRO A 13 -31.65 4.08 -25.23
N VAL A 14 -31.39 3.84 -26.52
CA VAL A 14 -30.36 2.89 -27.02
C VAL A 14 -28.92 3.21 -26.60
N SER A 15 -28.61 4.46 -26.25
CA SER A 15 -27.22 4.85 -25.96
C SER A 15 -26.68 4.28 -24.65
N SER A 16 -27.52 4.08 -23.63
CA SER A 16 -27.04 3.72 -22.28
C SER A 16 -26.78 2.22 -22.08
N THR A 17 -27.34 1.36 -22.93
CA THR A 17 -27.20 -0.11 -22.81
C THR A 17 -26.06 -0.68 -23.66
N SER A 18 -25.45 0.15 -24.53
CA SER A 18 -24.43 -0.27 -25.50
C SER A 18 -23.17 -0.89 -24.86
N SER A 19 -22.77 -0.42 -23.68
CA SER A 19 -21.51 -0.79 -23.03
C SER A 19 -21.66 -1.76 -21.85
N LEU A 20 -22.88 -2.14 -21.46
CA LEU A 20 -23.08 -2.98 -20.28
C LEU A 20 -22.70 -4.45 -20.56
N PRO A 21 -22.02 -5.12 -19.62
CA PRO A 21 -21.72 -6.54 -19.76
C PRO A 21 -23.00 -7.37 -19.70
N LEU A 22 -23.01 -8.53 -20.37
CA LEU A 22 -24.14 -9.49 -20.31
C LEU A 22 -24.46 -9.98 -18.89
N ALA A 23 -23.53 -9.82 -17.96
CA ALA A 23 -23.73 -10.03 -16.52
C ALA A 23 -24.84 -9.13 -15.92
N ALA A 24 -25.19 -8.03 -16.59
CA ALA A 24 -26.30 -7.17 -16.19
C ALA A 24 -27.68 -7.86 -16.33
N LEU A 25 -27.81 -8.82 -17.26
CA LEU A 25 -29.08 -9.52 -17.51
C LEU A 25 -29.33 -10.59 -16.46
N ASN A 26 -30.48 -10.51 -15.79
CA ASN A 26 -30.86 -11.44 -14.74
C ASN A 26 -31.24 -12.81 -15.31
N MET A 27 -31.23 -13.85 -14.47
CA MET A 27 -31.54 -15.22 -14.88
C MET A 27 -32.94 -15.37 -15.47
N ARG A 28 -33.88 -14.50 -15.10
CA ARG A 28 -35.24 -14.49 -15.67
C ARG A 28 -35.22 -14.13 -17.16
N VAL A 29 -34.51 -13.07 -17.53
CA VAL A 29 -34.39 -12.63 -18.92
C VAL A 29 -33.62 -13.67 -19.73
N ARG A 30 -32.50 -14.20 -19.20
CA ARG A 30 -31.73 -15.27 -19.87
C ARG A 30 -32.58 -16.51 -20.17
N ARG A 31 -33.42 -16.93 -19.22
CA ARG A 31 -34.36 -18.06 -19.42
C ARG A 31 -35.44 -17.77 -20.46
N ARG A 32 -35.95 -16.55 -20.52
CA ARG A 32 -36.94 -16.21 -21.56
C ARG A 32 -36.29 -16.15 -22.94
N LEU A 33 -35.10 -15.54 -23.04
CA LEU A 33 -34.27 -15.58 -24.25
C LEU A 33 -34.08 -17.02 -24.74
N SER A 34 -33.76 -17.94 -23.83
CA SER A 34 -33.61 -19.34 -24.21
C SER A 34 -34.91 -20.00 -24.66
N LEU A 35 -36.06 -19.66 -24.08
CA LEU A 35 -37.36 -20.15 -24.57
C LEU A 35 -37.69 -19.67 -25.99
N PHE A 36 -37.30 -18.44 -26.36
CA PHE A 36 -37.55 -17.91 -27.72
C PHE A 36 -36.59 -18.48 -28.77
N LEU A 37 -35.32 -18.65 -28.41
CA LEU A 37 -34.24 -18.97 -29.35
C LEU A 37 -33.95 -20.47 -29.45
N ASN A 38 -34.27 -21.28 -28.42
CA ASN A 38 -34.05 -22.73 -28.47
C ASN A 38 -35.07 -23.47 -29.34
N VAL A 39 -36.25 -22.88 -29.59
CA VAL A 39 -37.28 -23.50 -30.44
C VAL A 39 -36.82 -23.43 -31.89
N ARG A 40 -36.57 -24.59 -32.51
CA ARG A 40 -36.18 -24.65 -33.91
C ARG A 40 -37.36 -24.31 -34.81
N THR A 41 -37.29 -23.18 -35.51
CA THR A 41 -38.33 -22.75 -36.45
C THR A 41 -37.77 -22.64 -37.86
N GLN A 42 -38.59 -22.92 -38.87
CA GLN A 42 -38.16 -22.75 -40.28
C GLN A 42 -38.18 -21.28 -40.73
N VAL A 43 -38.89 -20.42 -40.01
CA VAL A 43 -39.22 -19.06 -40.43
C VAL A 43 -38.41 -18.01 -39.67
N ALA A 44 -38.01 -18.28 -38.43
CA ALA A 44 -37.25 -17.33 -37.62
C ALA A 44 -35.83 -17.86 -37.35
N ALA A 45 -34.91 -16.93 -37.12
CA ALA A 45 -33.55 -17.27 -36.71
C ALA A 45 -33.55 -17.95 -35.34
N ASP A 46 -32.91 -19.12 -35.27
CA ASP A 46 -32.69 -19.84 -34.03
C ASP A 46 -31.39 -19.39 -33.36
N TRP A 47 -31.11 -19.90 -32.16
CA TRP A 47 -29.84 -19.66 -31.45
C TRP A 47 -28.59 -20.01 -32.27
N THR A 48 -28.68 -20.88 -33.27
CA THR A 48 -27.57 -21.24 -34.17
C THR A 48 -27.16 -20.05 -35.05
N ALA A 49 -28.13 -19.32 -35.62
CA ALA A 49 -27.86 -18.12 -36.40
C ALA A 49 -27.27 -17.00 -35.52
N LEU A 50 -27.72 -16.92 -34.26
CA LEU A 50 -27.14 -16.01 -33.28
C LEU A 50 -25.69 -16.38 -32.95
N ALA A 51 -25.38 -17.67 -32.79
CA ALA A 51 -24.02 -18.14 -32.54
C ALA A 51 -23.07 -17.87 -33.71
N GLU A 52 -23.54 -18.04 -34.95
CA GLU A 52 -22.78 -17.71 -36.17
C GLU A 52 -22.44 -16.21 -36.23
N GLU A 53 -23.41 -15.35 -35.93
CA GLU A 53 -23.20 -13.88 -35.86
C GLU A 53 -22.32 -13.42 -34.68
N MET A 54 -22.14 -14.28 -33.67
CA MET A 54 -21.21 -14.08 -32.56
C MET A 54 -19.82 -14.67 -32.82
N ASP A 55 -19.55 -15.12 -34.05
CA ASP A 55 -18.30 -15.75 -34.49
C ASP A 55 -17.95 -17.03 -33.72
N PHE A 56 -18.97 -17.84 -33.37
CA PHE A 56 -18.72 -19.19 -32.87
C PHE A 56 -18.38 -20.14 -34.01
N GLU A 57 -17.35 -20.95 -33.81
CA GLU A 57 -16.95 -21.94 -34.82
C GLU A 57 -17.98 -23.08 -34.92
N TYR A 58 -18.04 -23.72 -36.08
CA TYR A 58 -18.98 -24.82 -36.34
C TYR A 58 -18.93 -25.93 -35.26
N LEU A 59 -17.72 -26.31 -34.80
CA LEU A 59 -17.58 -27.33 -33.75
C LEU A 59 -18.11 -26.84 -32.39
N GLU A 60 -17.98 -25.55 -32.07
CA GLU A 60 -18.55 -24.96 -30.86
C GLU A 60 -20.08 -25.01 -30.91
N ILE A 61 -20.67 -24.67 -32.06
CA ILE A 61 -22.12 -24.76 -32.28
C ILE A 61 -22.60 -26.21 -32.10
N ARG A 62 -21.91 -27.19 -32.70
CA ARG A 62 -22.23 -28.62 -32.52
C ARG A 62 -22.14 -29.08 -31.07
N GLN A 63 -21.16 -28.58 -30.31
CA GLN A 63 -21.07 -28.89 -28.89
C GLN A 63 -22.24 -28.29 -28.10
N LEU A 64 -22.65 -27.06 -28.41
CA LEU A 64 -23.80 -26.41 -27.77
C LEU A 64 -25.13 -27.12 -28.08
N GLU A 65 -25.27 -27.74 -29.26
CA GLU A 65 -26.47 -28.54 -29.61
C GLU A 65 -26.72 -29.68 -28.62
N THR A 66 -25.68 -30.22 -27.98
CA THR A 66 -25.80 -31.33 -27.01
C THR A 66 -26.27 -30.89 -25.63
N GLN A 67 -26.33 -29.58 -25.36
CA GLN A 67 -26.69 -29.03 -24.06
C GLN A 67 -28.21 -28.89 -23.91
N ALA A 68 -28.71 -28.98 -22.68
CA ALA A 68 -30.14 -28.85 -22.39
C ALA A 68 -30.69 -27.43 -22.65
N ASP A 69 -29.85 -26.40 -22.49
CA ASP A 69 -30.16 -25.02 -22.85
C ASP A 69 -29.02 -24.43 -23.70
N PRO A 70 -29.07 -24.62 -25.04
CA PRO A 70 -28.04 -24.12 -25.94
C PRO A 70 -27.87 -22.60 -25.88
N THR A 71 -28.97 -21.84 -25.89
CA THR A 71 -28.92 -20.37 -25.81
C THR A 71 -28.31 -19.89 -24.51
N GLY A 72 -28.69 -20.47 -23.37
CA GLY A 72 -28.13 -20.10 -22.07
C GLY A 72 -26.61 -20.32 -22.04
N ARG A 73 -26.15 -21.47 -22.53
CA ARG A 73 -24.72 -21.80 -22.60
C ARG A 73 -23.96 -20.96 -23.62
N LEU A 74 -24.60 -20.60 -24.74
CA LEU A 74 -24.04 -19.66 -25.72
C LEU A 74 -23.77 -18.30 -25.08
N LEU A 75 -24.74 -17.74 -24.34
CA LEU A 75 -24.58 -16.45 -23.67
C LEU A 75 -23.51 -16.49 -22.57
N ASP A 76 -23.39 -17.60 -21.85
CA ASP A 76 -22.34 -17.79 -20.84
C ASP A 76 -20.95 -17.93 -21.46
N ALA A 77 -20.82 -18.64 -22.60
CA ALA A 77 -19.57 -18.72 -23.35
C ALA A 77 -19.19 -17.38 -23.98
N TRP A 78 -20.19 -16.63 -24.48
CA TRP A 78 -19.96 -15.35 -25.14
C TRP A 78 -19.52 -14.26 -24.16
N GLN A 79 -19.97 -14.29 -22.90
CA GLN A 79 -19.53 -13.37 -21.84
C GLN A 79 -18.01 -13.25 -21.69
N GLY A 80 -17.25 -14.30 -22.02
CA GLY A 80 -15.79 -14.29 -21.96
C GLY A 80 -15.09 -13.73 -23.21
N ARG A 81 -15.81 -13.50 -24.31
CA ARG A 81 -15.25 -13.00 -25.57
C ARG A 81 -15.24 -11.46 -25.61
N PRO A 82 -14.25 -10.85 -26.29
CA PRO A 82 -14.23 -9.40 -26.49
C PRO A 82 -15.44 -8.96 -27.35
N GLY A 83 -16.08 -7.86 -26.95
CA GLY A 83 -17.27 -7.33 -27.63
C GLY A 83 -18.61 -7.85 -27.11
N ALA A 84 -18.61 -8.73 -26.11
CA ALA A 84 -19.82 -9.23 -25.49
C ALA A 84 -20.50 -8.17 -24.60
N SER A 85 -21.47 -7.46 -25.16
CA SER A 85 -22.29 -6.47 -24.45
C SER A 85 -23.78 -6.69 -24.68
N VAL A 86 -24.59 -6.16 -23.77
CA VAL A 86 -26.07 -6.20 -23.90
C VAL A 86 -26.51 -5.45 -25.14
N GLY A 87 -25.94 -4.29 -25.44
CA GLY A 87 -26.24 -3.57 -26.68
C GLY A 87 -25.89 -4.37 -27.92
N ARG A 88 -24.73 -5.03 -27.94
CA ARG A 88 -24.34 -5.88 -29.07
C ARG A 88 -25.31 -7.04 -29.26
N LEU A 89 -25.81 -7.64 -28.18
CA LEU A 89 -26.84 -8.67 -28.25
C LEU A 89 -28.12 -8.15 -28.91
N LEU A 90 -28.59 -6.96 -28.51
CA LEU A 90 -29.79 -6.34 -29.06
C LEU A 90 -29.63 -6.01 -30.54
N GLU A 91 -28.46 -5.51 -30.95
CA GLU A 91 -28.13 -5.27 -32.36
C GLU A 91 -28.18 -6.57 -33.17
N LEU A 92 -27.60 -7.66 -32.66
CA LEU A 92 -27.61 -8.96 -33.33
C LEU A 92 -29.04 -9.51 -33.46
N LEU A 93 -29.86 -9.41 -32.40
CA LEU A 93 -31.27 -9.82 -32.46
C LEU A 93 -32.09 -8.98 -33.45
N THR A 94 -31.78 -7.68 -33.56
CA THR A 94 -32.40 -6.79 -34.54
C THR A 94 -32.00 -7.19 -35.97
N LYS A 95 -30.71 -7.49 -36.18
CA LYS A 95 -30.19 -7.96 -37.48
C LYS A 95 -30.81 -9.29 -37.91
N LEU A 96 -31.08 -10.17 -36.96
CA LEU A 96 -31.76 -11.46 -37.19
C LEU A 96 -33.28 -11.32 -37.39
N GLY A 97 -33.84 -10.12 -37.25
CA GLY A 97 -35.28 -9.87 -37.43
C GLY A 97 -36.15 -10.44 -36.31
N ARG A 98 -35.60 -10.62 -35.10
CA ARG A 98 -36.34 -11.15 -33.93
C ARG A 98 -36.99 -10.03 -33.14
N ASP A 99 -37.83 -9.26 -33.82
CA ASP A 99 -38.57 -8.14 -33.23
C ASP A 99 -39.53 -8.63 -32.12
N ASP A 100 -40.00 -9.89 -32.21
CA ASP A 100 -40.79 -10.57 -31.19
C ASP A 100 -40.05 -10.61 -29.83
N VAL A 101 -38.80 -11.03 -29.85
CA VAL A 101 -37.94 -11.12 -28.65
C VAL A 101 -37.62 -9.72 -28.11
N LEU A 102 -37.35 -8.76 -28.99
CA LEU A 102 -37.03 -7.39 -28.61
C LEU A 102 -38.24 -6.68 -27.96
N LEU A 103 -39.45 -6.87 -28.49
CA LEU A 103 -40.66 -6.28 -27.95
C LEU A 103 -41.05 -6.89 -26.60
N GLU A 104 -40.91 -8.21 -26.45
CA GLU A 104 -41.30 -8.89 -25.22
C GLU A 104 -40.27 -8.72 -24.09
N LEU A 105 -38.97 -8.75 -24.41
CA LEU A 105 -37.90 -8.70 -23.42
C LEU A 105 -37.32 -7.29 -23.23
N GLY A 106 -37.55 -6.36 -24.16
CA GLY A 106 -37.06 -4.98 -24.09
C GLY A 106 -37.27 -4.33 -22.73
N PRO A 107 -38.51 -4.26 -22.19
CA PRO A 107 -38.76 -3.66 -20.87
C PRO A 107 -38.01 -4.35 -19.74
N SER A 108 -37.91 -5.69 -19.77
CA SER A 108 -37.20 -6.45 -18.73
C SER A 108 -35.67 -6.25 -18.81
N ILE A 109 -35.13 -6.12 -20.03
CA ILE A 109 -33.71 -5.87 -20.28
C ILE A 109 -33.34 -4.46 -19.77
N GLU A 110 -34.16 -3.45 -20.07
CA GLU A 110 -33.93 -2.09 -19.60
C GLU A 110 -33.96 -2.01 -18.07
N GLU A 111 -34.95 -2.65 -17.42
CA GLU A 111 -35.01 -2.71 -15.95
C GLU A 111 -33.77 -3.38 -15.33
N ASP A 112 -33.31 -4.48 -15.91
CA ASP A 112 -32.12 -5.21 -15.43
C ASP A 112 -30.85 -4.36 -15.61
N CYS A 113 -30.70 -3.68 -16.76
CA CYS A 113 -29.61 -2.75 -17.02
C CYS A 113 -29.57 -1.60 -15.99
N GLN A 114 -30.73 -1.01 -15.69
CA GLN A 114 -30.84 0.07 -14.71
C GLN A 114 -30.46 -0.40 -13.31
N LYS A 115 -30.95 -1.57 -12.88
CA LYS A 115 -30.57 -2.17 -11.58
C LYS A 115 -29.08 -2.43 -11.49
N TYR A 116 -28.46 -2.88 -12.59
CA TYR A 116 -27.03 -3.13 -12.65
C TYR A 116 -26.21 -1.83 -12.50
N ILE A 117 -26.58 -0.77 -13.22
CA ILE A 117 -25.91 0.55 -13.13
C ILE A 117 -26.02 1.12 -11.71
N LEU A 118 -27.22 1.09 -11.12
CA LEU A 118 -27.44 1.59 -9.76
C LEU A 118 -26.60 0.81 -8.74
N LYS A 119 -26.50 -0.51 -8.91
CA LYS A 119 -25.67 -1.36 -8.04
C LYS A 119 -24.18 -1.02 -8.19
N GLN A 120 -23.68 -0.82 -9.41
CA GLN A 120 -22.29 -0.39 -9.61
C GLN A 120 -22.00 0.95 -8.94
N GLN A 121 -22.90 1.93 -9.09
CA GLN A 121 -22.75 3.25 -8.46
C GLN A 121 -22.78 3.17 -6.92
N GLN A 122 -23.64 2.32 -6.36
CA GLN A 122 -23.67 2.08 -4.91
C GLN A 122 -22.38 1.42 -4.40
N GLU A 123 -21.88 0.40 -5.09
CA GLU A 123 -20.62 -0.27 -4.73
C GLU A 123 -19.42 0.68 -4.84
N GLU A 124 -19.42 1.58 -5.82
CA GLU A 124 -18.40 2.64 -5.95
C GLU A 124 -18.49 3.69 -4.84
N ALA A 125 -19.69 4.02 -4.39
CA ALA A 125 -19.90 4.96 -3.28
C ALA A 125 -19.59 4.34 -1.90
N GLU A 126 -19.83 3.03 -1.73
CA GLU A 126 -19.53 2.30 -0.49
C GLU A 126 -18.06 1.89 -0.37
N LYS A 127 -17.37 1.67 -1.50
CA LYS A 127 -15.92 1.47 -1.46
C LYS A 127 -15.33 2.68 -0.75
N PRO A 128 -14.66 2.49 0.41
CA PRO A 128 -13.95 3.58 1.03
C PRO A 128 -13.04 4.15 -0.04
N LEU A 129 -13.07 5.48 -0.19
CA LEU A 129 -12.11 6.21 -1.01
C LEU A 129 -10.73 5.95 -0.41
N GLN A 130 -10.18 4.78 -0.68
CA GLN A 130 -8.86 4.39 -0.28
C GLN A 130 -7.98 5.32 -1.08
N VAL A 131 -7.44 6.32 -0.39
CA VAL A 131 -6.46 7.24 -0.96
C VAL A 131 -5.44 6.39 -1.69
N ALA A 132 -5.19 6.75 -2.96
CA ALA A 132 -4.27 6.06 -3.85
C ALA A 132 -3.08 5.55 -3.03
N ALA A 133 -2.87 4.23 -3.10
CA ALA A 133 -2.01 3.46 -2.21
C ALA A 133 -0.87 4.31 -1.65
N VAL A 134 -0.79 4.38 -0.31
CA VAL A 134 0.45 4.81 0.34
C VAL A 134 1.47 3.74 -0.03
N ASP A 135 2.24 3.99 -1.07
CA ASP A 135 3.20 3.03 -1.60
C ASP A 135 4.09 2.54 -0.46
N SER A 136 3.85 1.31 -0.01
CA SER A 136 4.57 0.69 1.11
C SER A 136 6.07 0.56 0.85
N SER A 137 6.53 0.78 -0.38
CA SER A 137 7.90 0.50 -0.80
C SER A 137 8.87 1.67 -0.67
N VAL A 138 8.40 2.90 -0.41
CA VAL A 138 9.28 3.99 0.01
C VAL A 138 8.49 4.91 0.95
N PRO A 139 8.80 5.00 2.25
CA PRO A 139 8.32 6.10 3.06
C PRO A 139 9.03 7.37 2.54
N ARG A 140 8.53 7.94 1.45
CA ARG A 140 8.71 9.36 1.12
C ARG A 140 7.71 10.17 1.92
N THR A 141 7.52 9.82 3.19
CA THR A 141 6.82 10.71 4.10
C THR A 141 7.72 11.93 4.18
N ALA A 142 7.35 12.98 3.45
CA ALA A 142 8.01 14.29 3.55
C ALA A 142 8.05 14.77 5.01
N GLU A 143 7.22 14.18 5.88
CA GLU A 143 7.25 14.29 7.34
C GLU A 143 8.59 13.92 7.99
N LEU A 144 9.46 13.13 7.33
CA LEU A 144 10.81 12.83 7.83
C LEU A 144 11.89 13.77 7.30
N ALA A 145 11.53 14.74 6.44
CA ALA A 145 12.39 15.88 6.13
C ALA A 145 12.24 16.93 7.24
N GLY A 146 13.33 17.59 7.62
CA GLY A 146 13.26 18.64 8.65
C GLY A 146 13.15 18.08 10.07
N ILE A 147 13.63 16.86 10.34
CA ILE A 147 13.56 16.26 11.68
C ILE A 147 14.62 16.84 12.64
N THR A 148 15.68 17.46 12.12
CA THR A 148 16.74 18.05 12.92
C THR A 148 16.89 19.56 12.74
N THR A 149 17.51 20.21 13.72
CA THR A 149 17.62 21.68 13.79
C THR A 149 18.40 22.31 12.64
N LEU A 150 19.34 21.58 12.03
CA LEU A 150 20.12 22.03 10.87
C LEU A 150 19.86 21.17 9.62
N ASP A 151 18.69 20.51 9.55
CA ASP A 151 18.28 19.78 8.34
C ASP A 151 18.02 20.78 7.19
N ASP A 152 18.28 20.35 5.96
CA ASP A 152 18.00 21.16 4.78
C ASP A 152 16.47 21.37 4.65
N PRO A 153 15.96 22.62 4.58
CA PRO A 153 14.52 22.88 4.44
C PRO A 153 13.93 22.30 3.16
N LEU A 154 14.76 22.07 2.12
CA LEU A 154 14.34 21.43 0.87
C LEU A 154 14.49 19.89 0.90
N GLY A 155 15.12 19.34 1.94
CA GLY A 155 15.32 17.90 2.13
C GLY A 155 16.30 17.25 1.15
N HIS A 156 17.08 18.01 0.37
CA HIS A 156 18.02 17.45 -0.59
C HIS A 156 19.24 16.82 0.10
N MET A 157 19.74 17.50 1.13
CA MET A 157 20.91 17.05 1.89
C MET A 157 20.57 16.84 3.36
N PRO A 158 20.08 15.64 3.73
CA PRO A 158 19.80 15.31 5.11
C PRO A 158 21.02 15.51 6.01
N GLU A 159 20.84 16.18 7.15
CA GLU A 159 21.87 16.30 8.18
C GLU A 159 22.31 14.91 8.65
N ARG A 160 23.62 14.68 8.67
CA ARG A 160 24.25 13.43 9.12
C ARG A 160 25.13 13.67 10.34
N PHE A 161 25.21 12.64 11.18
CA PHE A 161 25.94 12.65 12.44
C PHE A 161 26.91 11.47 12.50
N ASP A 162 28.02 11.66 13.22
CA ASP A 162 29.00 10.59 13.43
C ASP A 162 28.50 9.56 14.44
N ALA A 163 27.79 10.02 15.48
CA ALA A 163 27.18 9.14 16.48
C ALA A 163 25.85 9.66 17.02
N PHE A 164 24.90 8.74 17.20
CA PHE A 164 23.69 8.93 17.98
C PHE A 164 23.96 8.58 19.45
N ILE A 165 23.59 9.47 20.38
CA ILE A 165 23.77 9.23 21.81
C ILE A 165 22.45 8.78 22.43
N CYS A 166 22.45 7.56 22.96
CA CYS A 166 21.33 6.99 23.70
C CYS A 166 21.64 7.03 25.20
N TYR A 167 20.85 7.80 25.93
CA TYR A 167 21.01 8.04 27.36
C TYR A 167 19.65 8.23 28.01
N CYS A 168 19.60 8.06 29.33
CA CYS A 168 18.44 8.42 30.13
C CYS A 168 18.60 9.89 30.61
N PRO A 169 17.53 10.71 30.72
CA PRO A 169 17.64 12.10 31.16
C PRO A 169 18.45 12.32 32.45
N SER A 170 18.45 11.35 33.37
CA SER A 170 19.28 11.35 34.60
C SER A 170 20.79 11.43 34.34
N ASP A 171 21.26 10.97 33.18
CA ASP A 171 22.68 10.87 32.82
C ASP A 171 23.13 12.04 31.92
N ILE A 172 22.30 13.06 31.71
CA ILE A 172 22.56 14.22 30.83
C ILE A 172 23.88 14.94 31.16
N GLN A 173 24.29 14.98 32.44
CA GLN A 173 25.54 15.62 32.85
C GLN A 173 26.76 14.96 32.20
N PHE A 174 26.77 13.63 32.10
CA PHE A 174 27.83 12.89 31.44
C PHE A 174 27.80 13.11 29.91
N VAL A 175 26.59 13.19 29.34
CA VAL A 175 26.41 13.48 27.91
C VAL A 175 26.93 14.87 27.55
N GLN A 176 26.68 15.88 28.38
CA GLN A 176 27.23 17.23 28.21
C GLN A 176 28.77 17.24 28.23
N GLU A 177 29.38 16.51 29.15
CA GLU A 177 30.84 16.36 29.18
C GLU A 177 31.36 15.65 27.93
N MET A 178 30.67 14.61 27.46
CA MET A 178 31.02 13.91 26.22
C MET A 178 30.92 14.82 24.99
N ILE A 179 29.88 15.65 24.89
CA ILE A 179 29.73 16.67 23.85
C ILE A 179 30.91 17.63 23.90
N ARG A 180 31.24 18.15 25.09
CA ARG A 180 32.38 19.06 25.28
C ARG A 180 33.69 18.44 24.80
N GLN A 181 33.95 17.19 25.18
CA GLN A 181 35.22 16.51 24.88
C GLN A 181 35.32 16.03 23.42
N LEU A 182 34.21 15.67 22.77
CA LEU A 182 34.23 15.12 21.40
C LEU A 182 33.98 16.17 20.31
N GLU A 183 33.13 17.17 20.57
CA GLU A 183 32.81 18.22 19.60
C GLU A 183 33.80 19.40 19.68
N GLN A 184 34.19 19.87 20.89
CA GLN A 184 35.02 21.06 21.05
C GLN A 184 36.53 20.78 20.95
N THR A 185 36.94 19.52 21.13
CA THR A 185 38.34 19.10 21.02
C THR A 185 38.74 18.87 19.55
N ASN A 186 40.00 18.53 19.30
CA ASN A 186 40.59 18.25 17.98
C ASN A 186 39.91 17.13 17.18
N TYR A 187 38.94 16.40 17.75
CA TYR A 187 38.23 15.32 17.06
C TYR A 187 37.17 15.84 16.07
N ARG A 188 36.58 17.03 16.32
CA ARG A 188 35.53 17.66 15.49
C ARG A 188 34.41 16.68 15.09
N LEU A 189 34.03 15.79 16.00
CA LEU A 189 32.95 14.83 15.77
C LEU A 189 31.61 15.53 15.95
N LYS A 190 30.61 15.11 15.17
CA LYS A 190 29.25 15.63 15.29
C LYS A 190 28.35 14.59 15.95
N LEU A 191 27.88 14.89 17.16
CA LEU A 191 27.01 13.99 17.92
C LEU A 191 25.55 14.38 17.73
N CYS A 192 24.66 13.40 17.66
CA CYS A 192 23.22 13.60 17.68
C CYS A 192 22.67 13.29 19.07
N VAL A 193 22.04 14.28 19.68
CA VAL A 193 21.40 14.18 20.99
C VAL A 193 19.93 14.49 20.82
N SER A 194 19.05 13.55 21.22
CA SER A 194 17.61 13.67 21.01
C SER A 194 17.04 14.98 21.55
N ASP A 195 17.49 15.44 22.72
CA ASP A 195 16.94 16.65 23.35
C ASP A 195 17.46 17.97 22.72
N ARG A 196 18.57 17.93 21.96
CA ARG A 196 19.21 19.11 21.35
C ARG A 196 18.91 19.24 19.87
N ASP A 197 19.05 18.13 19.15
CA ASP A 197 19.13 18.14 17.69
C ASP A 197 17.81 17.79 17.02
N VAL A 198 16.86 17.16 17.73
CA VAL A 198 15.57 16.73 17.18
C VAL A 198 14.49 17.78 17.38
N LEU A 199 13.75 18.09 16.32
CA LEU A 199 12.60 18.98 16.38
C LEU A 199 11.35 18.24 16.89
N PRO A 200 10.59 18.82 17.83
CA PRO A 200 9.34 18.23 18.30
C PRO A 200 8.24 18.32 17.24
N GLY A 201 7.30 17.38 17.28
CA GLY A 201 6.12 17.34 16.40
C GLY A 201 5.93 15.99 15.70
N THR A 202 7.03 15.29 15.42
CA THR A 202 7.01 13.96 14.80
C THR A 202 7.07 12.85 15.86
N CYS A 203 6.58 11.66 15.51
CA CYS A 203 6.61 10.49 16.40
C CYS A 203 8.05 10.15 16.82
N VAL A 204 8.30 10.12 18.13
CA VAL A 204 9.62 9.89 18.74
C VAL A 204 10.27 8.60 18.21
N TRP A 205 9.48 7.54 18.05
CA TRP A 205 9.97 6.25 17.55
C TRP A 205 10.42 6.33 16.09
N SER A 206 9.62 6.99 15.24
CA SER A 206 9.94 7.16 13.83
C SER A 206 11.21 8.00 13.63
N ILE A 207 11.36 9.07 14.42
CA ILE A 207 12.57 9.90 14.39
C ILE A 207 13.78 9.08 14.86
N ALA A 208 13.67 8.37 15.98
CA ALA A 208 14.77 7.57 16.50
C ALA A 208 15.20 6.49 15.49
N SER A 209 14.26 5.81 14.85
CA SER A 209 14.55 4.84 13.79
C SER A 209 15.27 5.48 12.61
N GLU A 210 14.76 6.59 12.08
CA GLU A 210 15.37 7.31 10.95
C GLU A 210 16.78 7.82 11.29
N LEU A 211 16.97 8.37 12.49
CA LEU A 211 18.26 8.86 12.96
C LEU A 211 19.28 7.73 13.09
N ILE A 212 18.91 6.63 13.76
CA ILE A 212 19.79 5.50 14.00
C ILE A 212 20.14 4.79 12.69
N GLU A 213 19.17 4.63 11.79
CA GLU A 213 19.33 3.88 10.55
C GLU A 213 20.07 4.67 9.47
N LYS A 214 19.63 5.90 9.18
CA LYS A 214 20.04 6.66 7.99
C LYS A 214 20.90 7.88 8.26
N ARG A 215 20.70 8.57 9.39
CA ARG A 215 21.40 9.84 9.69
C ARG A 215 22.69 9.63 10.48
N CYS A 216 22.74 8.64 11.37
CA CYS A 216 23.85 8.40 12.28
C CYS A 216 24.64 7.15 11.87
N ARG A 217 25.97 7.31 11.78
CA ARG A 217 26.87 6.20 11.44
C ARG A 217 26.99 5.18 12.56
N ARG A 218 27.10 5.66 13.79
CA ARG A 218 27.24 4.83 14.99
C ARG A 218 26.25 5.24 16.06
N MET A 219 26.11 4.39 17.06
CA MET A 219 25.30 4.63 18.23
C MET A 219 26.12 4.37 19.49
N VAL A 220 26.12 5.34 20.39
CA VAL A 220 26.75 5.26 21.69
C VAL A 220 25.66 5.07 22.72
N VAL A 221 25.77 4.03 23.52
CA VAL A 221 24.78 3.66 24.54
C VAL A 221 25.38 3.93 25.91
N VAL A 222 24.85 4.90 26.64
CA VAL A 222 25.29 5.21 28.01
C VAL A 222 24.53 4.31 28.97
N VAL A 223 25.17 3.24 29.45
CA VAL A 223 24.52 2.25 30.32
C VAL A 223 24.58 2.73 31.77
N SER A 224 23.40 2.86 32.37
CA SER A 224 23.14 3.18 33.77
C SER A 224 22.03 2.30 34.36
N ASP A 225 21.86 2.30 35.69
CA ASP A 225 20.74 1.59 36.33
C ASP A 225 19.36 2.12 35.88
N ASP A 226 19.30 3.41 35.53
CA ASP A 226 18.11 4.12 35.02
C ASP A 226 17.87 3.81 33.53
N TYR A 227 18.95 3.70 32.75
CA TYR A 227 18.92 3.30 31.35
C TYR A 227 18.18 1.98 31.14
N LEU A 228 18.42 1.00 32.02
CA LEU A 228 17.80 -0.32 31.96
C LEU A 228 16.29 -0.30 32.24
N GLN A 229 15.75 0.81 32.74
CA GLN A 229 14.32 0.98 33.02
C GLN A 229 13.58 1.82 31.95
N SER A 230 14.31 2.61 31.16
CA SER A 230 13.71 3.44 30.10
C SER A 230 13.29 2.58 28.92
N LYS A 231 12.02 2.72 28.50
CA LYS A 231 11.46 2.03 27.34
C LYS A 231 12.03 2.59 26.04
N GLU A 232 12.35 3.88 26.03
CA GLU A 232 12.93 4.60 24.90
C GLU A 232 14.33 4.06 24.61
N CYS A 233 15.17 3.95 25.65
CA CYS A 233 16.51 3.38 25.56
C CYS A 233 16.49 1.90 25.15
N ASP A 234 15.56 1.11 25.70
CA ASP A 234 15.38 -0.30 25.35
C ASP A 234 15.02 -0.48 23.87
N PHE A 235 14.07 0.31 23.36
CA PHE A 235 13.71 0.31 21.95
C PHE A 235 14.89 0.70 21.06
N GLN A 236 15.54 1.83 21.34
CA GLN A 236 16.65 2.33 20.53
C GLN A 236 17.80 1.31 20.45
N THR A 237 18.11 0.65 21.58
CA THR A 237 19.12 -0.40 21.64
C THR A 237 18.75 -1.61 20.79
N LYS A 238 17.52 -2.12 20.97
CA LYS A 238 17.03 -3.29 20.21
C LYS A 238 16.97 -2.99 18.71
N PHE A 239 16.52 -1.79 18.35
CA PHE A 239 16.48 -1.35 16.97
C PHE A 239 17.89 -1.28 16.37
N ALA A 240 18.84 -0.63 17.04
CA ALA A 240 20.21 -0.55 16.56
C ALA A 240 20.88 -1.93 16.40
N LEU A 241 20.61 -2.86 17.31
CA LEU A 241 21.09 -4.23 17.22
C LEU A 241 20.45 -5.01 16.07
N SER A 242 19.18 -4.74 15.77
CA SER A 242 18.49 -5.34 14.62
C SER A 242 19.10 -4.90 13.28
N LEU A 243 19.70 -3.71 13.21
CA LEU A 243 20.39 -3.21 12.02
C LEU A 243 21.77 -3.85 11.81
N SER A 244 22.43 -4.29 12.88
CA SER A 244 23.73 -4.98 12.81
C SER A 244 23.68 -6.31 13.58
N PRO A 245 22.95 -7.31 13.06
CA PRO A 245 22.88 -8.63 13.69
C PRO A 245 24.29 -9.23 13.81
N GLY A 246 24.59 -9.79 14.98
CA GLY A 246 25.90 -10.39 15.29
C GLY A 246 27.04 -9.41 15.58
N ALA A 247 26.77 -8.09 15.68
CA ALA A 247 27.79 -7.04 15.87
C ALA A 247 28.98 -7.13 14.89
N HIS A 248 28.73 -7.64 13.67
CA HIS A 248 29.74 -7.65 12.61
C HIS A 248 30.21 -6.23 12.27
N GLN A 249 29.33 -5.25 12.44
CA GLN A 249 29.63 -3.83 12.35
C GLN A 249 29.80 -3.29 13.76
N LYS A 250 30.92 -2.59 14.02
CA LYS A 250 31.19 -1.85 15.27
C LYS A 250 30.31 -0.59 15.35
N ARG A 251 28.99 -0.77 15.19
CA ARG A 251 28.00 0.30 15.11
C ARG A 251 27.56 0.76 16.49
N LEU A 252 27.33 -0.18 17.40
CA LEU A 252 26.91 0.08 18.77
C LEU A 252 28.11 0.02 19.73
N ILE A 253 28.32 1.09 20.49
CA ILE A 253 29.37 1.21 21.49
C ILE A 253 28.75 1.48 22.86
N PRO A 254 28.70 0.49 23.76
CA PRO A 254 28.21 0.72 25.10
C PRO A 254 29.29 1.34 25.99
N ILE A 255 28.90 2.34 26.75
CA ILE A 255 29.72 3.05 27.73
C ILE A 255 29.18 2.77 29.13
N LYS A 256 30.07 2.40 30.04
CA LYS A 256 29.79 2.32 31.47
C LYS A 256 30.47 3.48 32.18
N TYR A 257 29.70 4.47 32.63
CA TYR A 257 30.27 5.67 33.25
C TYR A 257 30.16 5.71 34.78
N LYS A 258 29.16 5.04 35.35
CA LYS A 258 28.99 4.86 36.79
C LYS A 258 29.02 3.37 37.16
N ALA A 259 29.34 3.07 38.41
CA ALA A 259 29.17 1.73 38.95
C ALA A 259 27.66 1.41 38.98
N MET A 260 27.29 0.27 38.40
CA MET A 260 25.89 -0.16 38.32
C MET A 260 25.65 -1.29 39.30
N LYS A 261 24.47 -1.31 39.92
CA LYS A 261 24.04 -2.41 40.78
C LYS A 261 23.49 -3.58 39.97
N LYS A 262 22.82 -3.27 38.84
CA LYS A 262 22.21 -4.27 37.97
C LYS A 262 23.25 -4.88 37.02
N GLU A 263 22.94 -6.09 36.57
CA GLU A 263 23.75 -6.77 35.56
C GLU A 263 23.71 -6.05 34.21
N PHE A 264 24.81 -6.14 33.49
CA PHE A 264 24.91 -5.60 32.15
C PHE A 264 23.93 -6.35 31.23
N PRO A 265 23.13 -5.64 30.41
CA PRO A 265 22.10 -6.27 29.60
C PRO A 265 22.72 -7.35 28.71
N SER A 266 22.09 -8.53 28.71
CA SER A 266 22.58 -9.72 28.01
C SER A 266 22.81 -9.47 26.51
N ILE A 267 21.98 -8.61 25.93
CA ILE A 267 22.03 -8.21 24.52
C ILE A 267 23.24 -7.31 24.17
N LEU A 268 23.93 -6.75 25.17
CA LEU A 268 25.16 -5.98 24.95
C LEU A 268 26.41 -6.76 25.38
N ARG A 269 26.26 -7.94 25.99
CA ARG A 269 27.37 -8.71 26.59
C ARG A 269 28.41 -9.19 25.56
N PHE A 270 28.02 -9.35 24.30
CA PHE A 270 28.93 -9.72 23.21
C PHE A 270 29.68 -8.52 22.60
N ILE A 271 29.43 -7.30 23.08
CA ILE A 271 30.03 -6.07 22.57
C ILE A 271 31.09 -5.58 23.56
N THR A 272 32.20 -5.07 23.04
CA THR A 272 33.26 -4.48 23.86
C THR A 272 32.76 -3.19 24.53
N VAL A 273 32.77 -3.18 25.86
CA VAL A 273 32.32 -2.03 26.67
C VAL A 273 33.47 -1.04 26.88
N CYS A 274 33.17 0.25 26.75
CA CYS A 274 34.05 1.34 27.13
C CYS A 274 33.78 1.73 28.59
N ASP A 275 34.69 1.36 29.49
CA ASP A 275 34.57 1.67 30.92
C ASP A 275 35.26 3.00 31.26
N TYR A 276 34.49 3.96 31.77
CA TYR A 276 34.94 5.27 32.25
C TYR A 276 35.14 5.30 33.78
N THR A 277 34.71 4.26 34.51
CA THR A 277 34.80 4.22 35.98
C THR A 277 36.25 4.08 36.48
N ASN A 278 37.13 3.47 35.68
CA ASN A 278 38.52 3.24 36.03
C ASN A 278 39.36 4.52 35.87
N PRO A 279 39.96 5.06 36.96
CA PRO A 279 40.71 6.32 36.91
C PRO A 279 41.91 6.25 35.94
N CYS A 280 42.60 5.12 35.90
CA CYS A 280 43.77 4.93 35.05
C CYS A 280 43.43 4.93 33.55
N THR A 281 42.25 4.44 33.17
CA THR A 281 41.83 4.39 31.76
C THR A 281 41.04 5.62 31.33
N LYS A 282 40.66 6.50 32.28
CA LYS A 282 39.90 7.72 32.02
C LYS A 282 40.58 8.66 31.03
N SER A 283 41.91 8.74 31.06
CA SER A 283 42.71 9.54 30.12
C SER A 283 42.61 9.01 28.68
N TRP A 284 42.62 7.69 28.49
CA TRP A 284 42.51 7.05 27.18
C TRP A 284 41.07 6.87 26.72
N PHE A 285 40.09 7.02 27.62
CA PHE A 285 38.68 6.78 27.32
C PHE A 285 38.20 7.64 26.14
N TRP A 286 38.41 8.96 26.21
CA TRP A 286 37.97 9.88 25.17
C TRP A 286 38.68 9.63 23.84
N THR A 287 39.98 9.35 23.87
CA THR A 287 40.75 9.02 22.68
C THR A 287 40.28 7.70 22.04
N ARG A 288 39.96 6.69 22.84
CA ARG A 288 39.43 5.41 22.37
C ARG A 288 38.04 5.57 21.78
N LEU A 289 37.17 6.31 22.46
CA LEU A 289 35.82 6.58 22.00
C LEU A 289 35.84 7.39 20.70
N ALA A 290 36.60 8.48 20.65
CA ALA A 290 36.74 9.31 19.46
C ALA A 290 37.29 8.51 18.27
N LYS A 291 38.31 7.67 18.49
CA LYS A 291 38.84 6.79 17.44
C LYS A 291 37.83 5.74 16.99
N ALA A 292 37.00 5.21 17.89
CA ALA A 292 35.95 4.28 17.53
C ALA A 292 34.85 4.96 16.70
N LEU A 293 34.56 6.23 16.98
CA LEU A 293 33.58 7.03 16.24
C LEU A 293 34.08 7.52 14.89
N SER A 294 35.37 7.86 14.78
CA SER A 294 35.98 8.43 13.57
C SER A 294 36.31 7.43 12.47
N LEU A 295 36.31 6.12 12.77
CA LEU A 295 36.59 5.09 11.76
C LEU A 295 35.50 5.10 10.67
N PRO A 296 35.81 4.76 9.42
CA PRO A 296 34.78 4.63 8.39
C PRO A 296 33.76 3.52 8.73
#